data_AF-A0A800GIA2-F1
#
_entry.id   AF-A0A800GIA2-F1
#
_cell.length_a   1.000
_cell.length_b   1.000
_cell.length_c   1.000
_cell.angle_alpha   90.00
_cell.angle_beta   90.00
_cell.angle_gamma   90.00
#
_symmetry.space_group_name_H-M   'P 1'
#
loop_
_entity.id
_entity.type
_entity.pdbx_description
1 polymer ?
#
loop_
_entity_poly.entity_id
_entity_poly.type
_entity_poly.pdbx_seq_one_letter_code
_entity_poly.pdbx_strand_id
1 'polypeptide(L)'
;AIVLVPLNPHTLSNRPIVLHNSAEIQISFCQTKQINALVSCDNLEIPDVLISDKIVLTKHPSPIKIIHPEDLDYFHILRKKLSWSSGYHTQPHETIDR
;
A
#
# COMPACT_ATOMS: atom_id res chain seq x y z
N ALA A 1 -0.55 -3.80 -10.19
CA ALA A 1 -1.20 -2.48 -10.20
C ALA A 1 -0.39 -1.54 -9.31
N ILE A 2 -0.63 -0.23 -9.38
CA ILE A 2 -0.11 0.75 -8.42
C ILE A 2 -1.31 1.32 -7.66
N VAL A 3 -1.21 1.48 -6.34
CA VAL A 3 -2.28 2.10 -5.53
C VAL A 3 -1.80 3.46 -5.04
N LEU A 4 -2.53 4.51 -5.36
CA LEU A 4 -2.29 5.86 -4.83
C LEU A 4 -3.27 6.11 -3.67
N VAL A 5 -2.73 6.35 -2.48
CA VAL A 5 -3.51 6.62 -1.26
C VAL A 5 -3.17 8.01 -0.75
N PRO A 6 -4.10 8.98 -0.82
CA PRO A 6 -3.89 10.30 -0.23
C PRO A 6 -3.79 10.20 1.29
N LEU A 7 -2.77 10.83 1.89
CA LEU A 7 -2.63 10.96 3.33
C LEU A 7 -3.32 12.24 3.80
N ASN A 8 -4.29 12.10 4.72
CA ASN A 8 -5.05 13.18 5.36
C ASN A 8 -5.54 14.28 4.38
N PRO A 9 -6.23 13.93 3.27
CA PRO A 9 -6.66 14.91 2.29
C PRO A 9 -7.70 15.88 2.90
N HIS A 10 -7.63 17.16 2.53
CA HIS A 10 -8.56 18.19 2.99
C HIS A 10 -9.98 18.09 2.38
N THR A 11 -10.18 17.20 1.41
CA THR A 11 -11.45 16.98 0.70
C THR A 11 -12.00 15.60 1.02
N LEU A 12 -13.29 15.53 1.35
CA LEU A 12 -13.99 14.29 1.71
C LEU A 12 -14.17 13.31 0.54
N SER A 13 -13.92 13.73 -0.70
CA SER A 13 -14.03 12.92 -1.91
C SER A 13 -12.74 12.21 -2.30
N ASN A 14 -11.60 12.55 -1.67
CA ASN A 14 -10.35 11.88 -1.98
C ASN A 14 -10.40 10.42 -1.48
N ARG A 15 -10.14 9.49 -2.40
CA ARG A 15 -10.20 8.04 -2.17
C ARG A 15 -8.92 7.39 -2.72
N PRO A 16 -8.55 6.20 -2.22
CA PRO A 16 -7.55 5.38 -2.89
C PRO A 16 -7.93 5.12 -4.35
N ILE A 17 -6.96 5.18 -5.27
CA ILE A 17 -7.15 4.89 -6.69
C ILE A 17 -6.18 3.78 -7.09
N VAL A 18 -6.69 2.80 -7.84
CA VAL A 18 -5.88 1.70 -8.40
C VAL A 18 -5.59 2.00 -9.87
N LEU A 19 -4.30 2.06 -10.20
CA LEU A 19 -3.78 2.37 -11.53
C LEU A 19 -3.14 1.13 -12.16
N HIS A 20 -3.08 1.11 -13.49
CA HIS A 20 -2.36 0.08 -14.22
C HIS A 20 -0.87 0.08 -13.83
N ASN A 21 -0.21 -1.09 -13.86
CA ASN A 21 1.18 -1.20 -13.39
C ASN A 21 2.20 -0.48 -14.29
N SER A 22 1.81 -0.13 -15.51
CA SER A 22 2.64 0.60 -16.49
C SER A 22 2.31 2.09 -16.54
N ALA A 23 1.45 2.58 -15.63
CA ALA A 23 1.16 4.01 -15.56
C ALA A 23 2.42 4.77 -15.16
N GLU A 24 2.66 5.89 -15.84
CA GLU A 24 3.58 6.93 -15.40
C GLU A 24 2.79 7.92 -14.53
N ILE A 25 3.29 8.18 -13.32
CA ILE A 25 2.64 9.10 -12.38
C ILE A 25 3.60 10.25 -12.13
N GLN A 26 3.14 11.47 -12.39
CA GLN A 26 3.88 12.70 -12.09
C GLN A 26 3.18 13.45 -10.95
N ILE A 27 3.92 13.77 -9.89
CA ILE A 27 3.48 14.63 -8.79
C ILE A 27 4.24 15.95 -8.89
N SER A 28 3.49 17.05 -8.83
CA SER A 28 4.02 18.42 -8.87
C SER A 28 3.33 19.28 -7.83
N PHE A 29 3.98 20.38 -7.43
CA PHE A 29 3.48 21.24 -6.38
C PHE A 29 2.93 22.56 -6.92
N CYS A 30 1.89 23.09 -6.27
CA CYS A 30 1.38 24.42 -6.57
C CYS A 30 2.35 25.49 -6.06
N GLN A 31 2.85 26.36 -6.94
CA GLN A 31 3.88 27.37 -6.65
C GLN A 31 3.44 28.55 -5.75
N THR A 32 2.37 28.38 -4.97
CA THR A 32 1.74 29.46 -4.20
C THR A 32 2.12 29.44 -2.72
N LYS A 33 2.78 28.39 -2.23
CA LYS A 33 3.21 28.25 -0.84
C LYS A 33 4.59 27.60 -0.77
N GLN A 34 5.36 27.92 0.28
CA GLN A 34 6.51 27.09 0.63
C GLN A 34 6.02 25.70 1.02
N ILE A 35 6.76 24.68 0.58
CA ILE A 35 6.52 23.29 0.95
C ILE A 35 7.72 22.77 1.73
N ASN A 36 7.45 21.80 2.59
CA ASN A 36 8.46 20.89 3.10
C ASN A 36 7.96 19.48 2.77
N ALA A 37 8.32 19.01 1.57
CA ALA A 37 7.92 17.70 1.09
C ALA A 37 9.06 16.72 1.34
N LEU A 38 8.72 15.59 1.96
CA LEU A 38 9.61 14.45 2.11
C LEU A 38 9.16 13.35 1.16
N VAL A 39 10.12 12.76 0.45
CA VAL A 39 9.88 11.53 -0.29
C VAL A 39 10.77 10.46 0.31
N SER A 40 10.19 9.29 0.55
CA SER A 40 10.90 8.12 1.02
C SER A 40 10.49 6.90 0.22
N CYS A 41 11.46 6.01 0.01
CA CYS A 41 11.27 4.71 -0.63
C CYS A 41 11.74 3.64 0.36
N ASP A 42 10.86 2.75 0.80
CA ASP A 42 11.18 1.69 1.77
C ASP A 42 11.92 2.20 3.02
N ASN A 43 11.45 3.33 3.56
CA ASN A 43 12.03 4.07 4.69
C ASN A 43 13.42 4.71 4.44
N LEU A 44 13.90 4.74 3.20
CA LEU A 44 15.06 5.54 2.81
C LEU A 44 14.58 6.90 2.27
N GLU A 45 15.01 7.98 2.92
CA GLU A 45 14.75 9.34 2.47
C GLU A 45 15.58 9.66 1.23
N ILE A 46 14.94 10.24 0.21
CA ILE A 46 15.65 10.80 -0.94
C ILE A 46 15.92 12.30 -0.73
N PRO A 47 16.84 12.91 -1.50
CA PRO A 47 17.26 14.31 -1.32
C PRO A 47 16.10 15.32 -1.32
N ASP A 48 16.40 16.51 -0.81
CA ASP A 48 15.46 17.62 -0.65
C ASP A 48 14.60 17.87 -1.90
N VAL A 49 13.29 17.94 -1.68
CA VAL A 49 12.31 18.21 -2.73
C VAL A 49 11.96 19.69 -2.75
N LEU A 50 12.25 20.35 -3.87
CA LEU A 50 11.95 21.75 -4.09
C LEU A 50 10.55 21.93 -4.70
N ILE A 51 9.97 23.11 -4.52
CA ILE A 51 8.66 23.46 -5.08
C ILE A 51 8.61 23.34 -6.61
N SER A 52 9.75 23.51 -7.28
CA SER A 52 9.88 23.40 -8.74
C SER A 52 9.97 21.96 -9.25
N ASP A 53 10.14 20.99 -8.35
CA ASP A 53 10.45 19.63 -8.75
C ASP A 53 9.22 18.87 -9.23
N LYS A 54 9.50 17.83 -10.01
CA LYS A 54 8.53 16.85 -10.48
C LYS A 54 8.98 15.49 -10.00
N ILE A 55 8.14 14.84 -9.19
CA ILE A 55 8.37 13.48 -8.76
C ILE A 55 7.72 12.56 -9.80
N VAL A 56 8.53 11.73 -10.45
CA VAL A 56 8.08 10.81 -11.50
C VAL A 56 8.21 9.38 -11.00
N LEU A 57 7.10 8.64 -11.04
CA LEU A 57 7.03 7.23 -10.65
C LEU A 57 6.75 6.40 -11.90
N THR A 58 7.65 5.44 -12.17
CA THR A 58 7.53 4.48 -13.27
C THR A 58 7.88 3.08 -12.79
N LYS A 59 7.28 2.07 -13.40
CA LYS A 59 7.67 0.67 -13.15
C LYS A 59 9.10 0.43 -13.61
N HIS A 60 9.95 -0.01 -12.68
CA HIS A 60 11.30 -0.46 -12.99
C HIS A 60 11.27 -1.73 -13.87
N PRO A 61 12.14 -1.87 -14.90
CA PRO A 61 12.12 -3.01 -15.81
C PRO A 61 12.48 -4.33 -15.13
N SER A 62 13.29 -4.29 -14.08
CA SER A 62 13.72 -5.47 -13.32
C SER A 62 12.84 -5.65 -12.08
N PRO A 63 11.97 -6.67 -12.03
CA PRO A 63 11.21 -6.99 -10.82
C PRO A 63 12.08 -7.72 -9.79
N ILE A 64 11.72 -7.59 -8.51
CA ILE A 64 12.33 -8.36 -7.43
C ILE A 64 11.91 -9.83 -7.57
N LYS A 65 12.88 -10.75 -7.44
CA LYS A 65 12.62 -12.19 -7.34
C LYS A 65 12.53 -12.57 -5.86
N ILE A 66 11.39 -13.12 -5.46
CA ILE A 66 11.14 -13.55 -4.09
C ILE A 66 11.11 -15.09 -4.07
N ILE A 67 11.84 -15.71 -3.14
CA ILE A 67 11.76 -17.14 -2.87
C ILE A 67 10.66 -17.35 -1.83
N HIS A 68 9.75 -18.29 -2.09
CA HIS A 68 8.70 -18.65 -1.15
C HIS A 68 8.66 -20.17 -0.91
N PRO A 69 8.23 -20.63 0.29
CA PRO A 69 7.91 -22.04 0.54
C PRO A 69 6.81 -22.57 -0.39
N GLU A 70 6.78 -23.88 -0.63
CA GLU A 70 5.77 -24.53 -1.48
C GLU A 70 4.37 -24.47 -0.86
N ASP A 71 4.28 -24.49 0.45
CA ASP A 71 3.05 -24.48 1.25
C ASP A 71 2.59 -23.07 1.65
N LEU A 72 3.10 -22.02 1.00
CA LEU A 72 2.76 -20.63 1.30
C LEU A 72 1.30 -20.31 0.92
N ASP A 73 0.41 -20.27 1.92
CA ASP A 73 -0.91 -19.65 1.79
C ASP A 73 -0.84 -18.15 2.18
N TYR A 74 -0.78 -17.28 1.15
CA TYR A 74 -0.81 -15.83 1.31
C TYR A 74 -1.99 -15.34 2.15
N PHE A 75 -3.19 -15.89 1.93
CA PHE A 75 -4.39 -15.43 2.62
C PHE A 75 -4.44 -15.93 4.07
N HIS A 76 -3.90 -17.12 4.36
CA HIS A 76 -3.72 -17.58 5.74
C HIS A 76 -2.82 -16.61 6.51
N ILE A 77 -1.67 -16.22 5.93
CA ILE A 77 -0.75 -15.27 6.55
C ILE A 77 -1.42 -13.91 6.75
N LEU A 78 -2.15 -13.41 5.75
CA LEU A 78 -2.84 -12.13 5.84
C LEU A 78 -3.89 -12.12 6.95
N ARG A 79 -4.74 -13.16 7.03
CA ARG A 79 -5.74 -13.31 8.10
C ARG A 79 -5.09 -13.36 9.47
N LYS A 80 -4.02 -14.16 9.62
CA LYS A 80 -3.27 -14.28 10.88
C LYS A 80 -2.65 -12.95 11.31
N LYS A 81 -2.02 -12.21 10.39
CA LYS A 81 -1.36 -10.93 10.69
C LYS A 81 -2.32 -9.80 11.05
N LEU A 82 -3.50 -9.78 10.42
CA LEU A 82 -4.50 -8.74 10.64
C LEU A 82 -5.60 -9.16 11.62
N SER A 83 -5.48 -10.36 12.22
CA SER A 83 -6.49 -10.96 13.10
C SER A 83 -7.90 -10.99 12.50
N TRP A 84 -8.00 -11.18 11.18
CA TRP A 84 -9.28 -11.27 10.50
C TRP A 84 -9.97 -12.58 10.87
N SER A 85 -11.27 -12.51 11.20
CA SER A 85 -12.15 -13.66 11.49
C SER A 85 -11.83 -14.50 12.73
N SER A 86 -10.87 -14.10 13.57
CA SER A 86 -10.52 -14.82 14.83
C SER A 86 -11.65 -14.87 15.87
N GLY A 87 -12.74 -14.11 15.69
CA GLY A 87 -13.92 -14.10 16.57
C GLY A 87 -14.97 -15.18 16.29
N TYR A 88 -14.82 -15.96 15.20
CA TYR A 88 -15.78 -17.02 14.84
C TYR A 88 -15.39 -18.41 15.39
N HIS A 89 -14.79 -18.48 16.58
CA HIS A 89 -14.66 -19.76 17.28
C HIS A 89 -16.06 -20.26 17.66
N THR A 90 -16.71 -20.97 16.75
CA THR A 90 -17.81 -21.87 17.06
C THR A 90 -17.26 -22.94 18.01
N GLN A 91 -17.76 -22.95 19.24
CA GLN A 91 -17.61 -24.09 20.15
C GLN A 91 -18.02 -25.37 19.40
N PRO A 92 -17.30 -26.50 19.54
CA PRO A 92 -17.79 -27.75 19.00
C PRO A 92 -19.16 -28.02 19.61
N HIS A 93 -20.17 -28.18 18.76
CA HIS A 93 -21.46 -28.69 19.15
C HIS A 93 -21.21 -30.04 19.84
N GLU A 94 -21.45 -30.13 21.15
CA GLU A 94 -21.53 -31.42 21.84
C GLU A 94 -22.65 -32.21 21.15
N THR A 95 -22.26 -33.24 20.41
CA THR A 95 -23.19 -34.24 19.89
C THR A 95 -23.71 -35.00 21.11
N ILE A 96 -24.94 -34.71 21.52
CA ILE A 96 -25.67 -35.50 22.49
C ILE A 96 -25.94 -36.85 21.83
N ASP A 97 -25.20 -37.89 22.26
CA ASP A 97 -25.49 -39.29 21.96
C ASP A 97 -26.94 -39.61 22.40
N ARG A 98 -27.72 -40.18 21.49
CA ARG A 98 -28.98 -40.88 21.76
C ARG A 98 -28.78 -42.37 21.58
#